data_AF-A0A528UBK9-F1
#
_entry.id   AF-A0A528UBK9-F1
#
_cell.length_a   1.000
_cell.length_b   1.000
_cell.length_c   1.000
_cell.angle_alpha   90.00
_cell.angle_beta   90.00
_cell.angle_gamma   90.00
#
_symmetry.space_group_name_H-M   'P 1'
#
loop_
_entity.id
_entity.type
_entity.pdbx_description
1 polymer ?
#
loop_
_entity_poly.entity_id
_entity_poly.type
_entity_poly.pdbx_seq_one_letter_code
_entity_poly.pdbx_strand_id
1 'polypeptide(L)' 'YTVVTLAAGQARLRALLRGQPDIRPDAMVAISCEPGRVHYFGQSGAALGR' A
#
# COMPACT_ATOMS: atom_id res chain seq x y z
N TYR A 1 1.63 0.17 -16.58
CA TYR A 1 1.19 0.21 -15.17
C TYR A 1 1.43 1.62 -14.64
N THR A 2 0.60 2.09 -13.72
CA THR A 2 0.73 3.39 -13.08
C THR A 2 1.12 3.17 -11.63
N VAL A 3 2.19 3.83 -11.17
CA VAL A 3 2.58 3.80 -9.76
C VAL A 3 1.96 5.01 -9.08
N VAL A 4 1.19 4.77 -8.03
CA VAL A 4 0.63 5.84 -7.18
C VAL A 4 1.31 5.77 -5.83
N THR A 5 1.75 6.93 -5.33
CA THR A 5 2.30 7.08 -3.99
C THR A 5 1.23 7.69 -3.09
N LEU A 6 0.98 7.08 -1.95
CA LEU A 6 -0.10 7.47 -1.03
C LEU A 6 0.48 7.82 0.33
N ALA A 7 -0.07 8.86 0.96
CA ALA A 7 0.12 9.12 2.37
C ALA A 7 -0.93 8.35 3.18
N ALA A 8 -0.49 7.59 4.18
CA ALA A 8 -1.35 6.87 5.12
C ALA A 8 -0.91 7.21 6.55
N GLY A 9 -1.43 8.32 7.07
CA GLY A 9 -0.92 8.92 8.30
C GLY A 9 0.55 9.34 8.11
N GLN A 10 1.45 8.77 8.92
CA GLN A 10 2.90 9.01 8.82
C GLN A 10 3.61 8.07 7.84
N ALA A 11 2.91 7.05 7.31
CA ALA A 11 3.49 6.09 6.36
C ALA A 11 3.32 6.56 4.92
N ARG A 12 4.26 6.18 4.06
CA ARG A 12 4.13 6.31 2.60
C ARG A 12 4.01 4.93 1.98
N LEU A 13 2.98 4.74 1.17
CA LEU A 13 2.71 3.49 0.47
C LEU A 13 2.86 3.68 -1.04
N ARG A 14 3.22 2.61 -1.75
CA ARG A 14 3.25 2.57 -3.22
C ARG A 14 2.32 1.48 -3.71
N ALA A 15 1.40 1.84 -4.59
CA ALA A 15 0.50 0.91 -5.24
C ALA A 15 0.78 0.88 -6.75
N LEU A 16 0.80 -0.32 -7.33
CA LEU A 16 0.90 -0.53 -8.77
C LEU A 16 -0.48 -0.80 -9.35
N LEU A 17 -0.99 0.11 -10.16
CA LEU A 17 -2.29 -0.01 -10.80
C LEU A 17 -2.14 -0.35 -12.29
N ARG A 18 -3.10 -1.10 -12.82
CA ARG A 18 -3.21 -1.35 -14.26
C ARG A 18 -3.87 -0.14 -14.94
N GLY A 19 -3.47 0.14 -16.18
CA GLY A 19 -4.01 1.25 -16.96
C GLY A 19 -3.69 2.63 -16.37
N GLN A 20 -4.54 3.60 -16.71
CA GLN A 20 -4.51 4.97 -16.21
C GLN A 20 -5.69 5.16 -15.26
N PRO A 21 -5.51 4.99 -13.94
CA PRO A 21 -6.60 5.20 -12.98
C PRO A 21 -6.96 6.68 -12.91
N ASP A 22 -8.24 7.00 -12.75
CA ASP A 22 -8.70 8.38 -12.51
C ASP A 22 -8.48 8.75 -11.04
N ILE A 23 -7.23 9.04 -10.69
CA ILE A 23 -6.81 9.48 -9.37
C ILE A 23 -6.13 10.85 -9.53
N ARG A 24 -6.51 11.81 -8.69
CA ARG A 24 -5.91 13.15 -8.65
C ARG A 24 -4.97 13.25 -7.45
N PRO A 25 -3.93 14.10 -7.51
CA PRO A 25 -3.19 14.49 -6.32
C PRO A 25 -4.14 14.93 -5.20
N ASP A 26 -3.81 14.59 -3.96
CA ASP A 26 -4.55 14.95 -2.75
C ASP A 26 -5.98 14.40 -2.61
N ALA A 27 -6.46 13.63 -3.60
CA ALA A 27 -7.74 12.93 -3.49
C ALA A 27 -7.67 11.86 -2.38
N MET A 28 -8.68 11.81 -1.53
CA MET A 28 -8.86 10.72 -0.58
C MET A 28 -9.20 9.43 -1.32
N VAL A 29 -8.54 8.33 -0.97
CA VAL A 29 -8.75 7.02 -1.61
C VAL A 29 -8.77 5.91 -0.58
N ALA A 30 -9.38 4.78 -0.96
CA ALA A 30 -9.31 3.54 -0.20
C ALA A 30 -8.27 2.60 -0.82
N ILE A 31 -7.57 1.85 0.03
CA ILE A 31 -6.68 0.76 -0.38
C ILE A 31 -7.27 -0.54 0.17
N SER A 32 -7.40 -1.55 -0.70
CA SER A 32 -7.74 -2.91 -0.29
C SER A 32 -6.51 -3.79 -0.44
N CYS A 33 -6.23 -4.60 0.58
CA CYS A 33 -5.15 -5.57 0.62
C CYS A 33 -5.75 -6.95 0.84
N GLU A 34 -5.31 -7.93 0.06
CA GLU A 34 -5.64 -9.34 0.29
C GLU A 34 -4.96 -9.83 1.57
N PRO A 35 -5.70 -10.21 2.64
CA PRO A 35 -5.09 -10.55 3.92
C PRO A 35 -4.08 -11.71 3.83
N GLY A 36 -4.32 -12.67 2.93
CA GLY A 36 -3.42 -13.80 2.70
C GLY A 36 -2.07 -13.44 2.06
N ARG A 37 -1.88 -12.18 1.65
CA ARG A 37 -0.65 -11.64 1.04
C ARG A 37 0.05 -10.61 1.93
N VAL A 38 -0.48 -10.36 3.13
CA VAL A 38 0.14 -9.44 4.10
C VAL A 38 1.25 -10.19 4.84
N HIS A 39 2.41 -9.56 4.95
CA HIS A 39 3.55 -10.06 5.71
C HIS A 39 3.76 -9.19 6.94
N TYR A 40 3.95 -9.82 8.10
CA TYR A 40 4.17 -9.15 9.37
C TYR A 40 5.62 -9.30 9.80
N PHE A 41 6.19 -8.25 10.38
CA PHE A 41 7.57 -8.22 10.84
C PHE A 41 7.62 -7.68 12.27
N GLY A 42 8.43 -8.32 13.12
CA GLY A 42 8.71 -7.83 14.47
C GLY A 42 9.60 -6.60 14.44
N GLN A 43 9.80 -5.96 15.59
CA GLN A 43 10.64 -4.76 15.71
C GLN A 43 12.11 -5.00 15.31
N SER A 44 12.59 -6.25 15.43
CA SER A 44 13.92 -6.66 14.97
C SER A 44 14.01 -6.85 13.44
N GLY A 45 12.90 -6.68 12.72
CA GLY A 45 12.80 -6.94 11.29
C GLY A 45 12.61 -8.43 10.94
N ALA A 46 12.57 -9.33 11.92
CA ALA A 46 12.28 -10.73 11.68
C ALA A 46 10.83 -10.92 11.23
N ALA A 47 10.61 -11.77 10.21
CA ALA A 47 9.27 -12.15 9.79
C ALA A 47 8.54 -12.86 10.95
N LEU A 48 7.31 -12.45 11.22
CA LEU A 48 6.44 -13.13 12.16
C LEU A 48 5.77 -14.31 11.45
N GLY A 49 5.74 -15.47 12.10
CA GLY A 49 4.93 -16.60 11.65
C GLY A 49 3.46 -16.19 11.55
N ARG A 50 2.74 -16.81 10.60
CA ARG A 50 1.31 -16.55 10.43
C ARG A 50 0.50 -17.14 11.59
#